data_AF-A0A437QSA3-F1
#
_entry.id   AF-A0A437QSA3-F1
#
_cell.length_a   1.000
_cell.length_b   1.000
_cell.length_c   1.000
_cell.angle_alpha   90.00
_cell.angle_beta   90.00
_cell.angle_gamma   90.00
#
_symmetry.space_group_name_H-M   'P 1'
#
loop_
_entity.id
_entity.type
_entity.pdbx_description
1 polymer ?
#
loop_
_entity_poly.entity_id
_entity_poly.type
_entity_poly.pdbx_seq_one_letter_code
_entity_poly.pdbx_strand_id
1 'polypeptide(L)'
;MKHLTLALVIGAISSSAAAATYDLPFKGQDFGDHEKVHTFDHAQNYSQKHGFDMGARRYDFDNSRWTSVTTTVADYNAAPTNNKFVVYNKSIYAMHAGKVIGCWRNAPENPRPKLSGDSDTTKPWLHSNLKNGLMPGGGNMLWIEHSDGTRMLYAHMIPGSISTSLCPHNATAYPAAIGDNSEMLYVAVPAAQQASISKGQYLGRVGNSGNSTGPHLHIHLQNSGGEGQLISFNRGIAATPDDTKPYPSWTRFAGSTIPTGSQLIWAPRTVGSQYVRHGMKAEMMQGFFSHLADSGFKASWFDGYSVSGNSFYNMVWEPANLAWRGFFGQSSAGYQQVFNQAIEDGYAPVQVDSHQTGSGTRYSVIFEKKPLATLAKHGLTYAQHMQVMDQAKDLNMRPVSVSVVSSGGDRRYTVLYQQQNVGSWTVSSQLTSAAYQNKVNSELEAGRRPIYLNSYVHQGEVNYTAVFSQLPQLSWGAKHGQTSAQFQTQFDNFSGQGYQTEVVSGVDGLNQHNFGGIWTKN
;
A
#
# COMPACT_ATOMS: atom_id res chain seq x y z
N MET A 1 -5.88 64.16 21.24
CA MET A 1 -4.59 63.63 21.74
C MET A 1 -4.83 62.70 22.91
N LYS A 2 -4.73 61.38 22.69
CA LYS A 2 -4.45 60.34 23.69
C LYS A 2 -4.01 59.11 22.90
N HIS A 3 -2.70 58.96 22.73
CA HIS A 3 -2.10 57.77 22.15
C HIS A 3 -2.23 56.63 23.16
N LEU A 4 -2.93 55.56 22.78
CA LEU A 4 -2.97 54.33 23.55
C LEU A 4 -1.94 53.37 22.95
N THR A 5 -0.78 53.28 23.61
CA THR A 5 0.29 52.34 23.29
C THR A 5 -0.14 50.95 23.77
N LEU A 6 -0.44 50.05 22.83
CA LEU A 6 -0.74 48.65 23.15
C LEU A 6 0.59 47.89 23.32
N ALA A 7 0.94 47.57 24.56
CA ALA A 7 2.08 46.73 24.88
C ALA A 7 1.77 45.27 24.50
N LEU A 8 2.49 44.73 23.51
CA LEU A 8 2.43 43.33 23.13
C LEU A 8 3.27 42.51 24.13
N VAL A 9 2.61 41.87 25.09
CA VAL A 9 3.24 40.84 25.93
C VAL A 9 3.35 39.56 25.09
N ILE A 10 4.52 39.30 24.53
CA ILE A 10 4.84 38.00 23.93
C ILE A 10 5.07 37.03 25.09
N GLY A 11 4.00 36.38 25.53
CA GLY A 11 4.12 35.18 26.35
C GLY A 11 4.75 34.09 25.49
N ALA A 12 5.94 33.62 25.88
CA ALA A 12 6.53 32.43 25.33
C ALA A 12 5.60 31.25 25.63
N ILE A 13 4.76 30.90 24.65
CA ILE A 13 4.04 29.64 24.66
C ILE A 13 5.12 28.58 24.48
N SER A 14 5.52 27.95 25.57
CA SER A 14 6.29 26.72 25.54
C SER A 14 5.45 25.69 24.80
N SER A 15 5.68 25.56 23.49
CA SER A 15 5.17 24.43 22.72
C SER A 15 5.78 23.19 23.34
N SER A 16 5.00 22.44 24.11
CA SER A 16 5.34 21.06 24.44
C SER A 16 5.60 20.36 23.10
N ALA A 17 6.86 19.99 22.83
CA ALA A 17 7.19 19.25 21.62
C ALA A 17 6.32 17.99 21.61
N ALA A 18 5.48 17.84 20.58
CA ALA A 18 4.72 16.62 20.40
C ALA A 18 5.71 15.45 20.29
N ALA A 19 5.41 14.32 20.93
CA ALA A 19 6.24 13.14 20.84
C ALA A 19 6.48 12.75 19.37
N ALA A 20 7.71 12.41 19.02
CA ALA A 20 8.07 12.06 17.65
C ALA A 20 7.29 10.82 17.17
N THR A 21 6.91 10.83 15.90
CA THR A 21 6.25 9.70 15.22
C THR A 21 7.16 9.07 14.18
N TYR A 22 7.19 7.74 14.15
CA TYR A 22 8.14 6.94 13.39
C TYR A 22 7.47 6.27 12.18
N ASP A 23 8.17 6.09 11.07
CA ASP A 23 7.69 5.19 10.02
C ASP A 23 7.89 3.72 10.42
N LEU A 24 7.20 2.80 9.77
CA LEU A 24 7.55 1.39 9.88
C LEU A 24 8.91 1.12 9.21
N PRO A 25 9.72 0.19 9.73
CA PRO A 25 11.06 -0.10 9.18
C PRO A 25 11.01 -0.93 7.88
N PHE A 26 9.82 -1.14 7.32
CA PHE A 26 9.53 -1.93 6.14
C PHE A 26 8.71 -1.14 5.14
N LYS A 27 8.79 -1.51 3.87
CA LYS A 27 7.95 -0.95 2.81
C LYS A 27 7.05 -2.03 2.24
N GLY A 28 5.76 -1.74 2.06
CA GLY A 28 4.76 -2.71 1.60
C GLY A 28 5.06 -3.33 0.23
N GLN A 29 5.86 -2.66 -0.61
CA GLN A 29 6.30 -3.21 -1.90
C GLN A 29 7.37 -4.31 -1.80
N ASP A 30 8.01 -4.46 -0.64
CA ASP A 30 9.03 -5.50 -0.43
C ASP A 30 8.40 -6.86 -0.06
N PHE A 31 7.06 -6.91 0.04
CA PHE A 31 6.27 -8.08 0.39
C PHE A 31 5.35 -8.47 -0.77
N GLY A 32 5.17 -9.77 -0.99
CA GLY A 32 4.16 -10.29 -1.89
C GLY A 32 2.74 -9.94 -1.41
N ASP A 33 1.75 -10.07 -2.29
CA ASP A 33 0.35 -9.70 -1.98
C ASP A 33 -0.22 -10.41 -0.75
N HIS A 34 0.19 -11.66 -0.55
CA HIS A 34 -0.23 -12.51 0.56
C HIS A 34 0.78 -12.57 1.70
N GLU A 35 1.84 -11.76 1.64
CA GLU A 35 2.83 -11.60 2.69
C GLU A 35 2.53 -10.35 3.51
N LYS A 36 2.70 -10.42 4.83
CA LYS A 36 2.52 -9.30 5.76
C LYS A 36 3.63 -9.35 6.80
N VAL A 37 4.04 -8.18 7.29
CA VAL A 37 4.91 -8.10 8.48
C VAL A 37 4.13 -8.71 9.64
N HIS A 38 4.82 -9.39 10.56
CA HIS A 38 4.20 -10.04 11.71
C HIS A 38 4.97 -9.66 12.97
N THR A 39 4.26 -9.18 13.98
CA THR A 39 4.84 -8.91 15.31
C THR A 39 4.41 -9.97 16.29
N PHE A 40 5.30 -10.32 17.21
CA PHE A 40 5.09 -11.33 18.24
C PHE A 40 5.82 -10.95 19.52
N ASP A 41 5.60 -11.75 20.58
CA ASP A 41 6.15 -11.48 21.90
C ASP A 41 7.67 -11.35 21.87
N HIS A 42 8.18 -10.24 22.39
CA HIS A 42 9.60 -10.01 22.59
C HIS A 42 9.92 -9.96 24.10
N ALA A 43 11.19 -10.14 24.45
CA ALA A 43 11.63 -10.11 25.83
C ALA A 43 11.46 -8.70 26.45
N GLN A 44 10.70 -8.59 27.54
CA GLN A 44 10.48 -7.30 28.22
C GLN A 44 11.52 -7.10 29.33
N ASN A 45 12.47 -6.18 29.12
CA ASN A 45 13.35 -5.69 30.20
C ASN A 45 13.33 -4.15 30.21
N TYR A 46 14.08 -3.52 31.11
CA TYR A 46 14.07 -2.05 31.29
C TYR A 46 14.26 -1.25 30.00
N SER A 47 15.22 -1.61 29.14
CA SER A 47 15.55 -0.84 27.92
C SER A 47 14.66 -1.18 26.73
N GLN A 48 14.15 -2.42 26.65
CA GLN A 48 13.36 -2.89 25.51
C GLN A 48 11.89 -3.21 25.85
N LYS A 49 11.35 -2.73 26.98
CA LYS A 49 9.95 -2.96 27.44
C LYS A 49 8.85 -2.58 26.44
N HIS A 50 9.20 -1.88 25.37
CA HIS A 50 8.30 -1.43 24.31
C HIS A 50 8.86 -1.73 22.90
N GLY A 51 9.87 -2.61 22.81
CA GLY A 51 10.41 -3.06 21.54
C GLY A 51 9.42 -3.87 20.71
N PHE A 52 9.86 -4.31 19.54
CA PHE A 52 9.12 -5.22 18.69
C PHE A 52 10.10 -6.17 18.01
N ASP A 53 9.78 -7.46 18.08
CA ASP A 53 10.31 -8.44 17.15
C ASP A 53 9.38 -8.52 15.95
N MET A 54 9.91 -8.19 14.77
CA MET A 54 9.18 -8.09 13.52
C MET A 54 9.64 -9.17 12.55
N GLY A 55 8.83 -10.21 12.42
CA GLY A 55 8.91 -11.21 11.36
C GLY A 55 8.03 -10.87 10.17
N ALA A 56 7.68 -11.89 9.40
CA ALA A 56 6.69 -11.82 8.34
C ALA A 56 6.00 -13.16 8.17
N ARG A 57 4.75 -13.12 7.73
CA ARG A 57 3.95 -14.31 7.41
C ARG A 57 3.39 -14.20 6.00
N ARG A 58 3.27 -15.34 5.33
CA ARG A 58 2.46 -15.49 4.12
C ARG A 58 1.22 -16.31 4.42
N TYR A 59 0.14 -16.09 3.69
CA TYR A 59 -0.98 -17.03 3.71
C TYR A 59 -0.70 -18.21 2.77
N ASP A 60 -0.75 -19.41 3.33
CA ASP A 60 -0.61 -20.70 2.65
C ASP A 60 -2.02 -21.19 2.29
N PHE A 61 -2.47 -20.92 1.06
CA PHE A 61 -3.83 -21.23 0.63
C PHE A 61 -4.11 -22.74 0.59
N ASP A 62 -3.12 -23.55 0.24
CA ASP A 62 -3.27 -25.01 0.15
C ASP A 62 -3.54 -25.64 1.52
N ASN A 63 -3.06 -25.01 2.59
CA ASN A 63 -3.22 -25.49 3.96
C ASN A 63 -4.09 -24.56 4.84
N SER A 64 -4.68 -23.52 4.26
CA SER A 64 -5.50 -22.50 4.94
C SER A 64 -4.92 -22.01 6.27
N ARG A 65 -3.72 -21.43 6.21
CA ARG A 65 -3.02 -20.90 7.40
C ARG A 65 -2.06 -19.77 7.10
N TRP A 66 -1.78 -18.94 8.09
CA TRP A 66 -0.65 -18.02 8.08
C TRP A 66 0.63 -18.72 8.54
N THR A 67 1.69 -18.65 7.74
CA THR A 67 2.98 -19.29 8.03
C THR A 67 4.15 -18.32 7.85
N SER A 68 5.18 -18.45 8.69
CA SER A 68 6.39 -17.63 8.63
C SER A 68 7.44 -18.14 7.63
N VAL A 69 7.19 -19.27 6.96
CA VAL A 69 8.13 -19.90 6.02
C VAL A 69 7.63 -19.88 4.58
N THR A 70 8.54 -19.81 3.62
CA THR A 70 8.27 -19.77 2.18
C THR A 70 7.94 -21.15 1.60
N THR A 71 8.37 -22.23 2.26
CA THR A 71 8.08 -23.63 1.90
C THR A 71 6.83 -24.14 2.62
N THR A 72 6.48 -25.41 2.44
CA THR A 72 5.58 -26.09 3.39
C THR A 72 6.26 -26.16 4.77
N VAL A 73 5.46 -26.25 5.84
CA VAL A 73 5.99 -26.42 7.20
C VAL A 73 6.73 -27.75 7.36
N ALA A 74 6.29 -28.80 6.66
CA ALA A 74 6.95 -30.11 6.67
C ALA A 74 8.36 -30.02 6.05
N ASP A 75 8.49 -29.41 4.88
CA ASP A 75 9.79 -29.24 4.21
C ASP A 75 10.75 -28.31 4.96
N TYR A 76 10.19 -27.35 5.70
CA TYR A 76 10.97 -26.52 6.61
C TYR A 76 11.50 -27.36 7.78
N ASN A 77 10.64 -28.12 8.46
CA ASN A 77 11.03 -28.94 9.61
C ASN A 77 12.07 -30.02 9.24
N ALA A 78 12.01 -30.56 8.02
CA ALA A 78 12.98 -31.54 7.54
C ALA A 78 14.40 -30.96 7.32
N ALA A 79 14.51 -29.67 6.99
CA ALA A 79 15.79 -29.00 6.73
C ALA A 79 15.72 -27.50 7.05
N PRO A 80 15.75 -27.11 8.34
CA PRO A 80 15.48 -25.74 8.76
C PRO A 80 16.69 -24.83 8.50
N THR A 81 16.48 -23.80 7.68
CA THR A 81 17.50 -22.79 7.32
C THR A 81 16.90 -21.39 7.41
N ASN A 82 17.75 -20.39 7.66
CA ASN A 82 17.33 -18.99 7.80
C ASN A 82 16.60 -18.48 6.53
N ASN A 83 17.12 -18.83 5.35
CA ASN A 83 16.58 -18.39 4.06
C ASN A 83 15.19 -18.94 3.69
N LYS A 84 14.63 -19.85 4.49
CA LYS A 84 13.26 -20.34 4.32
C LYS A 84 12.22 -19.48 5.04
N PHE A 85 12.61 -18.47 5.83
CA PHE A 85 11.67 -17.54 6.46
C PHE A 85 11.21 -16.47 5.47
N VAL A 86 9.93 -16.11 5.51
CA VAL A 86 9.34 -15.05 4.67
C VAL A 86 10.03 -13.70 4.89
N VAL A 87 10.45 -13.41 6.13
CA VAL A 87 11.11 -12.14 6.47
C VAL A 87 12.58 -12.10 6.11
N TYR A 88 13.24 -13.24 5.91
CA TYR A 88 14.67 -13.28 5.67
C TYR A 88 15.03 -12.50 4.41
N ASN A 89 16.11 -11.73 4.47
CA ASN A 89 16.61 -10.89 3.38
C ASN A 89 15.69 -9.73 2.95
N LYS A 90 14.59 -9.46 3.68
CA LYS A 90 13.76 -8.26 3.47
C LYS A 90 14.54 -7.00 3.87
N SER A 91 14.32 -5.91 3.14
CA SER A 91 15.01 -4.64 3.36
C SER A 91 14.52 -3.95 4.64
N ILE A 92 15.44 -3.30 5.35
CA ILE A 92 15.18 -2.49 6.54
C ILE A 92 15.42 -1.02 6.20
N TYR A 93 14.54 -0.14 6.65
CA TYR A 93 14.65 1.31 6.43
C TYR A 93 14.61 2.09 7.74
N ALA A 94 15.30 3.22 7.76
CA ALA A 94 15.33 4.14 8.87
C ALA A 94 13.93 4.70 9.16
N MET A 95 13.44 4.47 10.38
CA MET A 95 12.11 4.89 10.79
C MET A 95 12.05 6.41 11.05
N HIS A 96 13.20 7.01 11.34
CA HIS A 96 13.37 8.45 11.57
C HIS A 96 14.81 8.85 11.23
N ALA A 97 15.05 10.14 10.97
CA ALA A 97 16.40 10.67 10.77
C ALA A 97 17.20 10.67 12.08
N GLY A 98 18.52 10.57 12.00
CA GLY A 98 19.39 10.52 13.16
C GLY A 98 20.86 10.29 12.83
N LYS A 99 21.66 9.98 13.84
CA LYS A 99 23.09 9.65 13.71
C LYS A 99 23.37 8.23 14.20
N VAL A 100 24.20 7.49 13.47
CA VAL A 100 24.66 6.17 13.91
C VAL A 100 25.69 6.36 15.02
N ILE A 101 25.32 6.05 16.27
CA ILE A 101 26.19 6.18 17.45
C ILE A 101 26.83 4.84 17.87
N GLY A 102 26.29 3.72 17.39
CA GLY A 102 26.80 2.38 17.65
C GLY A 102 26.42 1.44 16.52
N CYS A 103 27.28 0.48 16.19
CA CYS A 103 27.01 -0.48 15.14
C CYS A 103 27.90 -1.74 15.19
N TRP A 104 27.47 -2.77 14.47
CA TRP A 104 28.32 -3.88 14.06
C TRP A 104 27.77 -4.43 12.74
N ARG A 105 28.60 -4.73 11.73
CA ARG A 105 28.09 -5.12 10.39
C ARG A 105 28.43 -6.53 9.90
N ASN A 106 29.32 -7.26 10.58
CA ASN A 106 29.84 -8.55 10.09
C ASN A 106 29.86 -9.70 11.10
N ALA A 107 29.13 -9.62 12.22
CA ALA A 107 28.91 -10.77 13.09
C ALA A 107 28.26 -11.92 12.29
N PRO A 108 28.75 -13.17 12.41
CA PRO A 108 28.19 -14.31 11.69
C PRO A 108 26.74 -14.59 12.10
N GLU A 109 25.98 -15.20 11.19
CA GLU A 109 24.62 -15.65 11.49
C GLU A 109 24.61 -16.87 12.40
N ASN A 110 23.47 -17.05 13.07
CA ASN A 110 23.16 -18.31 13.72
C ASN A 110 23.04 -19.44 12.69
N PRO A 111 23.56 -20.65 12.99
CA PRO A 111 23.58 -21.78 12.07
C PRO A 111 22.18 -22.19 11.56
N ARG A 112 21.15 -22.02 12.40
CA ARG A 112 19.75 -22.26 12.05
C ARG A 112 18.83 -21.54 13.03
N PRO A 113 17.52 -21.45 12.73
CA PRO A 113 16.51 -21.06 13.71
C PRO A 113 16.39 -22.10 14.85
N LYS A 114 15.90 -21.66 16.01
CA LYS A 114 15.53 -22.51 17.16
C LYS A 114 14.37 -23.42 16.76
N LEU A 115 14.49 -24.70 17.09
CA LEU A 115 13.48 -25.72 16.85
C LEU A 115 12.77 -26.10 18.15
N SER A 116 11.57 -26.67 18.01
CA SER A 116 10.90 -27.30 19.14
C SER A 116 11.75 -28.45 19.68
N GLY A 117 11.94 -28.50 20.99
CA GLY A 117 12.77 -29.49 21.68
C GLY A 117 14.27 -29.14 21.79
N ASP A 118 14.72 -28.02 21.23
CA ASP A 118 16.10 -27.56 21.44
C ASP A 118 16.36 -27.23 22.93
N SER A 119 17.52 -27.64 23.43
CA SER A 119 17.93 -27.32 24.80
C SER A 119 18.28 -25.84 24.96
N ASP A 120 17.58 -25.15 25.86
CA ASP A 120 17.90 -23.79 26.29
C ASP A 120 19.21 -23.68 27.07
N THR A 121 19.79 -24.81 27.49
CA THR A 121 21.10 -24.89 28.13
C THR A 121 22.23 -24.87 27.11
N THR A 122 22.17 -25.74 26.09
CA THR A 122 23.26 -25.86 25.10
C THR A 122 23.12 -24.88 23.93
N LYS A 123 21.90 -24.36 23.70
CA LYS A 123 21.56 -23.40 22.65
C LYS A 123 22.19 -23.74 21.29
N PRO A 124 21.89 -24.93 20.73
CA PRO A 124 22.55 -25.43 19.52
C PRO A 124 22.30 -24.55 18.29
N TRP A 125 21.23 -23.74 18.31
CA TRP A 125 20.92 -22.79 17.25
C TRP A 125 21.79 -21.52 17.31
N LEU A 126 22.48 -21.21 18.42
CA LEU A 126 23.29 -20.00 18.53
C LEU A 126 24.73 -20.22 18.07
N HIS A 127 25.26 -19.23 17.36
CA HIS A 127 26.66 -19.22 16.94
C HIS A 127 27.63 -19.22 18.15
N SER A 128 28.78 -19.88 18.02
CA SER A 128 29.78 -20.01 19.08
C SER A 128 30.31 -18.66 19.59
N ASN A 129 30.56 -17.71 18.68
CA ASN A 129 31.00 -16.36 19.05
C ASN A 129 30.10 -15.70 20.09
N LEU A 130 28.77 -15.79 19.97
CA LEU A 130 27.86 -15.21 20.97
C LEU A 130 27.97 -15.93 22.31
N LYS A 131 28.02 -17.27 22.29
CA LYS A 131 28.17 -18.09 23.51
C LYS A 131 29.46 -17.78 24.27
N ASN A 132 30.50 -17.36 23.55
CA ASN A 132 31.80 -17.00 24.10
C ASN A 132 31.94 -15.48 24.39
N GLY A 133 30.88 -14.69 24.25
CA GLY A 133 30.92 -13.24 24.47
C GLY A 133 31.76 -12.47 23.44
N LEU A 134 31.95 -13.02 22.23
CA LEU A 134 32.78 -12.48 21.16
C LEU A 134 31.98 -11.76 20.07
N MET A 135 30.67 -11.53 20.26
CA MET A 135 29.87 -10.72 19.34
C MET A 135 28.68 -10.11 20.09
N PRO A 136 28.10 -9.01 19.59
CA PRO A 136 26.99 -8.37 20.27
C PRO A 136 25.73 -9.25 20.35
N GLY A 137 24.93 -9.00 21.38
CA GLY A 137 23.59 -9.59 21.51
C GLY A 137 22.66 -9.22 20.35
N GLY A 138 22.70 -7.97 19.87
CA GLY A 138 21.96 -7.55 18.68
C GLY A 138 22.51 -8.10 17.36
N GLY A 139 23.65 -8.80 17.36
CA GLY A 139 24.31 -9.25 16.13
C GLY A 139 24.71 -8.06 15.26
N ASN A 140 24.41 -8.15 13.96
CA ASN A 140 24.59 -7.00 13.08
C ASN A 140 23.49 -5.98 13.35
N MET A 141 23.88 -4.78 13.75
CA MET A 141 22.96 -3.78 14.30
C MET A 141 23.36 -2.35 13.99
N LEU A 142 22.40 -1.44 14.17
CA LEU A 142 22.59 0.00 14.22
C LEU A 142 21.87 0.59 15.43
N TRP A 143 22.61 1.37 16.22
CA TRP A 143 22.07 2.30 17.21
C TRP A 143 22.01 3.70 16.60
N ILE A 144 20.80 4.23 16.46
CA ILE A 144 20.55 5.55 15.88
C ILE A 144 20.10 6.51 16.98
N GLU A 145 20.84 7.59 17.21
CA GLU A 145 20.42 8.69 18.08
C GLU A 145 19.66 9.75 17.28
N HIS A 146 18.50 10.15 17.79
CA HIS A 146 17.63 11.16 17.21
C HIS A 146 17.89 12.54 17.83
N SER A 147 17.35 13.60 17.23
CA SER A 147 17.59 14.99 17.65
C SER A 147 17.06 15.31 19.05
N ASP A 148 16.10 14.54 19.55
CA ASP A 148 15.55 14.65 20.91
C ASP A 148 16.34 13.83 21.95
N GLY A 149 17.45 13.20 21.54
CA GLY A 149 18.29 12.37 22.40
C GLY A 149 17.77 10.94 22.62
N THR A 150 16.64 10.56 22.01
CA THR A 150 16.19 9.16 22.00
C THR A 150 17.05 8.32 21.07
N ARG A 151 17.12 7.01 21.33
CA ARG A 151 17.97 6.07 20.60
C ARG A 151 17.15 4.87 20.14
N MET A 152 17.19 4.59 18.84
CA MET A 152 16.55 3.42 18.22
C MET A 152 17.60 2.35 17.92
N LEU A 153 17.33 1.11 18.34
CA LEU A 153 18.09 -0.06 17.89
C LEU A 153 17.40 -0.69 16.67
N TYR A 154 18.21 -1.13 15.71
CA TYR A 154 17.83 -2.09 14.67
C TYR A 154 18.80 -3.26 14.73
N ALA A 155 18.32 -4.48 14.96
CA ALA A 155 19.18 -5.64 15.23
C ALA A 155 18.91 -6.86 14.32
N HIS A 156 19.77 -7.86 14.46
CA HIS A 156 19.72 -9.17 13.81
C HIS A 156 19.89 -9.15 12.29
N MET A 157 20.61 -8.18 11.73
CA MET A 157 20.78 -8.09 10.28
C MET A 157 21.71 -9.17 9.70
N ILE A 158 21.63 -9.37 8.38
CA ILE A 158 22.53 -10.27 7.63
C ILE A 158 23.96 -9.68 7.62
N PRO A 159 25.02 -10.49 7.82
CA PRO A 159 26.41 -10.03 7.73
C PRO A 159 26.68 -9.36 6.37
N GLY A 160 27.33 -8.20 6.39
CA GLY A 160 27.67 -7.44 5.18
C GLY A 160 26.50 -6.68 4.54
N SER A 161 25.28 -6.79 5.06
CA SER A 161 24.12 -6.06 4.51
C SER A 161 24.07 -4.58 4.91
N ILE A 162 24.69 -4.22 6.03
CA ILE A 162 24.86 -2.84 6.49
C ILE A 162 26.04 -2.22 5.74
N SER A 163 25.80 -1.08 5.08
CA SER A 163 26.81 -0.36 4.30
C SER A 163 28.02 0.05 5.13
N THR A 164 29.19 0.07 4.50
CA THR A 164 30.42 0.55 5.13
C THR A 164 30.38 2.03 5.51
N SER A 165 29.57 2.80 4.80
CA SER A 165 29.31 4.21 5.11
C SER A 165 28.46 4.43 6.36
N LEU A 166 27.74 3.40 6.83
CA LEU A 166 26.91 3.48 8.04
C LEU A 166 27.61 2.92 9.28
N CYS A 167 28.44 1.90 9.10
CA CYS A 167 29.11 1.22 10.20
C CYS A 167 30.57 0.96 9.89
N PRO A 168 31.56 1.53 10.61
CA PRO A 168 32.98 1.23 10.36
C PRO A 168 33.43 -0.17 10.81
N HIS A 169 32.68 -0.81 11.72
CA HIS A 169 33.09 -2.06 12.39
C HIS A 169 32.88 -3.32 11.54
N ASN A 170 33.94 -3.75 10.84
CA ASN A 170 33.89 -4.84 9.85
C ASN A 170 34.27 -6.25 10.37
N ALA A 171 34.75 -6.36 11.61
CA ALA A 171 35.21 -7.63 12.14
C ALA A 171 34.05 -8.63 12.34
N THR A 172 34.36 -9.93 12.31
CA THR A 172 33.38 -11.00 12.55
C THR A 172 33.24 -11.35 14.04
N ALA A 173 34.17 -10.88 14.87
CA ALA A 173 34.18 -11.05 16.31
C ALA A 173 34.81 -9.83 17.00
N TYR A 174 34.44 -9.64 18.26
CA TYR A 174 35.15 -8.76 19.18
C TYR A 174 36.60 -9.20 19.36
N PRO A 175 37.51 -8.26 19.69
CA PRO A 175 38.92 -8.58 19.93
C PRO A 175 39.12 -9.46 21.18
N ALA A 176 38.20 -9.41 22.14
CA ALA A 176 38.18 -10.27 23.31
C ALA A 176 36.74 -10.50 23.79
N ALA A 177 36.53 -11.47 24.68
CA ALA A 177 35.23 -11.70 25.29
C ALA A 177 34.78 -10.46 26.09
N ILE A 178 33.53 -10.05 25.90
CA ILE A 178 33.00 -8.81 26.47
C ILE A 178 32.87 -8.84 28.00
N GLY A 179 32.67 -10.01 28.61
CA GLY A 179 32.41 -10.13 30.04
C GLY A 179 31.17 -9.34 30.45
N ASP A 180 31.24 -8.66 31.59
CA ASP A 180 30.14 -7.84 32.13
C ASP A 180 30.12 -6.39 31.58
N ASN A 181 30.95 -6.09 30.58
CA ASN A 181 31.00 -4.76 29.98
C ASN A 181 29.76 -4.47 29.13
N SER A 182 29.43 -3.18 28.99
CA SER A 182 28.45 -2.72 28.01
C SER A 182 28.88 -3.07 26.59
N GLU A 183 27.93 -3.47 25.73
CA GLU A 183 28.17 -3.68 24.30
C GLU A 183 28.81 -2.46 23.61
N MET A 184 28.54 -1.24 24.14
CA MET A 184 29.13 0.00 23.65
C MET A 184 30.66 0.03 23.73
N LEU A 185 31.29 -0.83 24.53
CA LEU A 185 32.75 -1.00 24.53
C LEU A 185 33.30 -1.28 23.12
N TYR A 186 32.58 -2.08 22.33
CA TYR A 186 33.02 -2.47 20.99
C TYR A 186 32.14 -1.91 19.88
N VAL A 187 30.84 -1.66 20.14
CA VAL A 187 29.93 -1.21 19.08
C VAL A 187 29.91 0.30 18.92
N ALA A 188 30.37 1.10 19.89
CA ALA A 188 30.34 2.56 19.78
C ALA A 188 31.07 3.07 18.53
N VAL A 189 30.47 4.04 17.84
CA VAL A 189 31.05 4.70 16.67
C VAL A 189 31.65 6.04 17.13
N PRO A 190 32.97 6.27 16.92
CA PRO A 190 33.61 7.53 17.26
C PRO A 190 32.89 8.71 16.59
N ALA A 191 32.74 9.84 17.29
CA ALA A 191 31.96 10.99 16.81
C ALA A 191 32.32 11.44 15.38
N ALA A 192 33.60 11.41 15.01
CA ALA A 192 34.08 11.77 13.68
C ALA A 192 33.66 10.80 12.55
N GLN A 193 33.21 9.60 12.89
CA GLN A 193 32.78 8.55 11.96
C GLN A 193 31.27 8.28 12.01
N GLN A 194 30.52 9.00 12.84
CA GLN A 194 29.08 8.82 12.98
C GLN A 194 28.36 9.28 11.71
N ALA A 195 27.76 8.33 11.00
CA ALA A 195 26.99 8.61 9.80
C ALA A 195 25.65 9.27 10.17
N SER A 196 25.27 10.32 9.43
CA SER A 196 23.90 10.82 9.48
C SER A 196 23.02 10.01 8.55
N ILE A 197 21.80 9.70 8.99
CA ILE A 197 20.80 8.99 8.18
C ILE A 197 19.54 9.83 8.03
N SER A 198 18.90 9.68 6.87
CA SER A 198 17.58 10.25 6.59
C SER A 198 16.48 9.23 6.85
N LYS A 199 15.31 9.71 7.25
CA LYS A 199 14.09 8.89 7.32
C LYS A 199 13.84 8.19 5.97
N GLY A 200 13.54 6.90 6.00
CA GLY A 200 13.31 6.06 4.81
C GLY A 200 14.57 5.58 4.09
N GLN A 201 15.77 5.95 4.57
CA GLN A 201 17.03 5.44 4.05
C GLN A 201 17.17 3.94 4.31
N TYR A 202 17.64 3.19 3.30
CA TYR A 202 17.96 1.76 3.45
C TYR A 202 19.11 1.56 4.45
N LEU A 203 18.93 0.61 5.38
CA LEU A 203 19.87 0.35 6.47
C LEU A 203 20.60 -1.00 6.36
N GLY A 204 19.90 -2.02 5.85
CA GLY A 204 20.41 -3.39 5.79
C GLY A 204 19.30 -4.38 5.48
N ARG A 205 19.55 -5.67 5.76
CA ARG A 205 18.58 -6.75 5.51
C ARG A 205 18.35 -7.59 6.74
N VAL A 206 17.11 -8.03 6.93
CA VAL A 206 16.71 -8.90 8.03
C VAL A 206 17.43 -10.23 7.94
N GLY A 207 18.08 -10.62 9.03
CA GLY A 207 18.80 -11.88 9.18
C GLY A 207 18.50 -12.55 10.50
N ASN A 208 19.48 -13.31 11.00
CA ASN A 208 19.40 -14.09 12.23
C ASN A 208 20.76 -14.07 12.98
N SER A 209 21.47 -12.94 12.98
CA SER A 209 22.72 -12.77 13.75
C SER A 209 22.42 -12.40 15.21
N GLY A 210 23.37 -12.64 16.13
CA GLY A 210 23.18 -12.29 17.55
C GLY A 210 22.29 -13.27 18.31
N ASN A 211 21.75 -12.83 19.44
CA ASN A 211 20.90 -13.60 20.34
C ASN A 211 19.46 -13.67 19.81
N SER A 212 19.27 -14.44 18.74
CA SER A 212 18.02 -14.56 18.01
C SER A 212 17.57 -16.01 17.92
N THR A 213 16.27 -16.25 17.96
CA THR A 213 15.67 -17.59 17.79
C THR A 213 15.34 -17.91 16.34
N GLY A 214 15.43 -16.94 15.42
CA GLY A 214 15.14 -17.12 14.00
C GLY A 214 15.09 -15.79 13.27
N PRO A 215 14.98 -15.77 11.94
CA PRO A 215 14.97 -14.52 11.19
C PRO A 215 13.86 -13.56 11.64
N HIS A 216 14.25 -12.37 12.10
CA HIS A 216 13.36 -11.26 12.44
C HIS A 216 14.18 -9.96 12.55
N LEU A 217 13.51 -8.82 12.46
CA LEU A 217 14.07 -7.53 12.85
C LEU A 217 13.66 -7.24 14.28
N HIS A 218 14.63 -7.02 15.16
CA HIS A 218 14.35 -6.42 16.47
C HIS A 218 14.49 -4.90 16.38
N ILE A 219 13.49 -4.17 16.89
CA ILE A 219 13.56 -2.73 17.12
C ILE A 219 13.17 -2.38 18.55
N HIS A 220 13.80 -1.36 19.12
CA HIS A 220 13.26 -0.68 20.30
C HIS A 220 13.77 0.76 20.37
N LEU A 221 12.99 1.61 21.01
CA LEU A 221 13.34 3.00 21.30
C LEU A 221 13.65 3.13 22.79
N GLN A 222 14.68 3.90 23.13
CA GLN A 222 14.99 4.27 24.50
C GLN A 222 15.27 5.77 24.62
N ASN A 223 15.09 6.34 25.81
CA ASN A 223 15.55 7.69 26.09
C ASN A 223 17.09 7.71 26.30
N SER A 224 17.67 8.90 26.53
CA SER A 224 19.11 9.06 26.74
C SER A 224 19.64 8.30 27.97
N GLY A 225 18.78 8.00 28.94
CA GLY A 225 19.07 7.19 30.13
C GLY A 225 18.90 5.68 29.93
N GLY A 226 18.55 5.22 28.72
CA GLY A 226 18.37 3.81 28.41
C GLY A 226 17.02 3.21 28.84
N GLU A 227 16.06 4.04 29.24
CA GLU A 227 14.70 3.56 29.54
C GLU A 227 13.91 3.37 28.24
N GLY A 228 13.32 2.20 28.06
CA GLY A 228 12.48 1.90 26.90
C GLY A 228 11.30 2.87 26.74
N GLN A 229 11.03 3.29 25.52
CA GLN A 229 9.97 4.25 25.16
C GLN A 229 8.99 3.62 24.18
N LEU A 230 7.73 4.04 24.26
CA LEU A 230 6.71 3.65 23.27
C LEU A 230 7.06 4.21 21.90
N ILE A 231 6.80 3.42 20.85
CA ILE A 231 6.97 3.86 19.46
C ILE A 231 5.59 4.19 18.89
N SER A 232 5.34 5.47 18.66
CA SER A 232 4.16 5.93 17.92
C SER A 232 4.45 5.98 16.43
N PHE A 233 3.59 5.41 15.60
CA PHE A 233 3.84 5.28 14.16
C PHE A 233 3.08 6.32 13.36
N ASN A 234 3.68 6.85 12.30
CA ASN A 234 3.04 7.81 11.39
C ASN A 234 1.82 7.19 10.72
N ARG A 235 1.95 5.94 10.27
CA ARG A 235 1.01 5.22 9.41
C ARG A 235 1.16 3.72 9.64
N GLY A 236 0.18 2.96 9.17
CA GLY A 236 0.14 1.51 9.23
C GLY A 236 -1.26 0.99 9.52
N ILE A 237 -1.55 -0.19 8.98
CA ILE A 237 -2.75 -0.96 9.29
C ILE A 237 -2.37 -2.32 9.84
N ALA A 238 -3.12 -2.80 10.83
CA ALA A 238 -2.88 -4.06 11.52
C ALA A 238 -4.14 -4.92 11.55
N ALA A 239 -3.94 -6.22 11.67
CA ALA A 239 -4.99 -7.20 11.90
C ALA A 239 -4.46 -8.33 12.78
N THR A 240 -5.30 -8.87 13.65
CA THR A 240 -4.95 -10.08 14.41
C THR A 240 -4.90 -11.26 13.44
N PRO A 241 -3.82 -12.06 13.43
CA PRO A 241 -3.71 -13.25 12.59
C PRO A 241 -4.84 -14.25 12.88
N ASP A 242 -5.48 -14.75 11.84
CA ASP A 242 -6.54 -15.77 11.91
C ASP A 242 -6.41 -16.66 10.66
N ASP A 243 -6.14 -17.95 10.88
CA ASP A 243 -5.89 -18.92 9.81
C ASP A 243 -7.12 -19.16 8.92
N THR A 244 -8.32 -18.81 9.40
CA THR A 244 -9.55 -18.87 8.58
C THR A 244 -9.76 -17.64 7.71
N LYS A 245 -8.95 -16.59 7.89
CA LYS A 245 -9.12 -15.28 7.24
C LYS A 245 -7.87 -14.90 6.43
N PRO A 246 -7.77 -15.30 5.15
CA PRO A 246 -6.70 -14.83 4.25
C PRO A 246 -6.73 -13.31 4.01
N TYR A 247 -7.91 -12.71 4.13
CA TYR A 247 -8.15 -11.28 3.92
C TYR A 247 -8.82 -10.70 5.18
N PRO A 248 -8.04 -10.45 6.24
CA PRO A 248 -8.59 -9.99 7.50
C PRO A 248 -9.10 -8.55 7.40
N SER A 249 -9.92 -8.15 8.37
CA SER A 249 -10.30 -6.74 8.53
C SER A 249 -9.15 -5.95 9.14
N TRP A 250 -8.79 -4.85 8.50
CA TRP A 250 -7.63 -4.05 8.87
C TRP A 250 -8.03 -2.84 9.73
N THR A 251 -7.27 -2.58 10.78
CA THR A 251 -7.44 -1.42 11.66
C THR A 251 -6.24 -0.49 11.53
N ARG A 252 -6.50 0.80 11.34
CA ARG A 252 -5.46 1.82 11.23
C ARG A 252 -4.91 2.20 12.61
N PHE A 253 -3.60 2.41 12.71
CA PHE A 253 -2.92 2.85 13.95
C PHE A 253 -2.03 4.09 13.76
N ALA A 254 -2.30 4.89 12.72
CA ALA A 254 -1.62 6.16 12.48
C ALA A 254 -1.72 7.09 13.71
N GLY A 255 -0.59 7.63 14.16
CA GLY A 255 -0.47 8.46 15.36
C GLY A 255 -0.49 7.67 16.67
N SER A 256 -0.42 6.34 16.63
CA SER A 256 -0.49 5.46 17.80
C SER A 256 0.56 4.33 17.74
N THR A 257 0.64 3.52 18.78
CA THR A 257 1.46 2.29 18.80
C THR A 257 0.78 1.18 17.99
N ILE A 258 1.54 0.17 17.58
CA ILE A 258 0.97 -1.07 17.07
C ILE A 258 0.04 -1.67 18.15
N PRO A 259 -1.15 -2.18 17.79
CA PRO A 259 -2.03 -2.82 18.77
C PRO A 259 -1.34 -3.97 19.50
N THR A 260 -1.69 -4.17 20.77
CA THR A 260 -1.06 -5.20 21.61
C THR A 260 -1.30 -6.62 21.11
N GLY A 261 -0.35 -7.51 21.38
CA GLY A 261 -0.42 -8.93 21.00
C GLY A 261 0.15 -9.21 19.62
N SER A 262 -0.07 -10.43 19.14
CA SER A 262 0.40 -10.89 17.84
C SER A 262 -0.38 -10.21 16.72
N GLN A 263 0.29 -9.42 15.86
CA GLN A 263 -0.36 -8.65 14.79
C GLN A 263 0.27 -8.92 13.42
N LEU A 264 -0.56 -9.12 12.40
CA LEU A 264 -0.18 -8.86 11.01
C LEU A 264 -0.17 -7.35 10.81
N ILE A 265 0.83 -6.84 10.11
CA ILE A 265 1.01 -5.44 9.77
C ILE A 265 1.17 -5.33 8.26
N TRP A 266 0.40 -4.46 7.64
CA TRP A 266 0.61 -4.05 6.26
C TRP A 266 1.37 -2.73 6.24
N ALA A 267 2.69 -2.81 6.12
CA ALA A 267 3.55 -1.65 6.11
C ALA A 267 3.24 -0.74 4.89
N PRO A 268 3.14 0.58 5.06
CA PRO A 268 2.90 1.53 3.97
C PRO A 268 3.85 1.32 2.78
N ARG A 269 3.35 1.58 1.57
CA ARG A 269 4.18 1.58 0.36
C ARG A 269 4.82 2.94 0.15
N THR A 270 5.92 2.95 -0.59
CA THR A 270 6.42 4.20 -1.18
C THR A 270 5.43 4.70 -2.21
N VAL A 271 5.07 5.98 -2.10
CA VAL A 271 4.18 6.64 -3.06
C VAL A 271 4.95 6.92 -4.34
N GLY A 272 4.62 6.20 -5.41
CA GLY A 272 5.08 6.46 -6.77
C GLY A 272 4.14 7.39 -7.53
N SER A 273 4.40 7.64 -8.81
CA SER A 273 3.50 8.42 -9.67
C SER A 273 2.12 7.76 -9.85
N GLN A 274 2.08 6.43 -9.85
CA GLN A 274 0.84 5.66 -9.98
C GLN A 274 1.00 4.26 -9.37
N TYR A 275 -0.11 3.67 -8.93
CA TYR A 275 -0.26 2.24 -8.66
C TYR A 275 -1.50 1.71 -9.39
N VAL A 276 -1.29 0.74 -10.29
CA VAL A 276 -2.34 0.18 -11.14
C VAL A 276 -2.48 -1.30 -10.86
N ARG A 277 -3.72 -1.79 -10.79
CA ARG A 277 -3.98 -3.22 -10.68
C ARG A 277 -5.23 -3.61 -11.44
N HIS A 278 -5.14 -4.74 -12.17
CA HIS A 278 -6.27 -5.37 -12.84
C HIS A 278 -6.53 -6.77 -12.27
N GLY A 279 -7.76 -7.26 -12.39
CA GLY A 279 -8.12 -8.62 -12.00
C GLY A 279 -8.09 -8.91 -10.50
N MET A 280 -8.24 -7.89 -9.64
CA MET A 280 -8.27 -8.12 -8.20
C MET A 280 -9.61 -8.74 -7.78
N LYS A 281 -9.60 -9.90 -7.12
CA LYS A 281 -10.81 -10.47 -6.51
C LYS A 281 -11.44 -9.54 -5.49
N ALA A 282 -12.76 -9.49 -5.44
CA ALA A 282 -13.52 -8.58 -4.56
C ALA A 282 -13.16 -8.71 -3.08
N GLU A 283 -12.84 -9.91 -2.58
CA GLU A 283 -12.50 -10.14 -1.16
C GLU A 283 -11.19 -9.44 -0.76
N MET A 284 -10.30 -9.15 -1.72
CA MET A 284 -9.04 -8.43 -1.47
C MET A 284 -9.23 -6.91 -1.46
N MET A 285 -10.28 -6.40 -2.10
CA MET A 285 -10.41 -4.99 -2.45
C MET A 285 -10.38 -4.07 -1.22
N GLN A 286 -11.10 -4.40 -0.14
CA GLN A 286 -11.14 -3.57 1.06
C GLN A 286 -9.78 -3.45 1.75
N GLY A 287 -9.00 -4.53 1.78
CA GLY A 287 -7.65 -4.50 2.34
C GLY A 287 -6.71 -3.62 1.53
N PHE A 288 -6.71 -3.78 0.20
CA PHE A 288 -5.90 -2.94 -0.70
C PHE A 288 -6.31 -1.48 -0.68
N PHE A 289 -7.61 -1.18 -0.67
CA PHE A 289 -8.12 0.17 -0.55
C PHE A 289 -7.59 0.85 0.72
N SER A 290 -7.74 0.18 1.87
CA SER A 290 -7.30 0.69 3.16
C SER A 290 -5.78 0.90 3.19
N HIS A 291 -5.03 -0.04 2.61
CA HIS A 291 -3.58 -0.01 2.55
C HIS A 291 -3.04 1.12 1.65
N LEU A 292 -3.60 1.30 0.45
CA LEU A 292 -3.16 2.34 -0.48
C LEU A 292 -3.54 3.74 0.03
N ALA A 293 -4.74 3.89 0.61
CA ALA A 293 -5.14 5.12 1.28
C ALA A 293 -4.23 5.45 2.46
N ASP A 294 -3.92 4.47 3.33
CA ASP A 294 -2.98 4.67 4.44
C ASP A 294 -1.56 4.98 3.94
N SER A 295 -1.13 4.42 2.82
CA SER A 295 0.17 4.72 2.20
C SER A 295 0.27 6.13 1.63
N GLY A 296 -0.85 6.85 1.45
CA GLY A 296 -0.88 8.23 0.94
C GLY A 296 -1.30 8.36 -0.52
N PHE A 297 -1.88 7.31 -1.12
CA PHE A 297 -2.51 7.41 -2.44
C PHE A 297 -3.97 7.86 -2.32
N LYS A 298 -4.52 8.37 -3.43
CA LYS A 298 -5.95 8.48 -3.70
C LYS A 298 -6.31 7.64 -4.92
N ALA A 299 -7.50 7.07 -4.92
CA ALA A 299 -8.02 6.39 -6.11
C ALA A 299 -8.38 7.45 -7.17
N SER A 300 -8.07 7.16 -8.43
CA SER A 300 -8.52 7.94 -9.59
C SER A 300 -9.46 7.15 -10.49
N TRP A 301 -9.43 5.82 -10.39
CA TRP A 301 -10.29 4.93 -11.17
C TRP A 301 -10.67 3.68 -10.41
N PHE A 302 -11.95 3.30 -10.47
CA PHE A 302 -12.47 2.00 -10.08
C PHE A 302 -13.34 1.41 -11.19
N ASP A 303 -13.09 0.17 -11.55
CA ASP A 303 -13.96 -0.59 -12.45
C ASP A 303 -14.26 -1.93 -11.79
N GLY A 304 -15.51 -2.14 -11.42
CA GLY A 304 -15.99 -3.42 -10.96
C GLY A 304 -16.45 -4.26 -12.16
N TYR A 305 -16.29 -5.57 -12.09
CA TYR A 305 -16.78 -6.46 -13.14
C TYR A 305 -16.89 -7.90 -12.61
N SER A 306 -17.61 -8.75 -13.33
CA SER A 306 -17.76 -10.16 -12.99
C SER A 306 -17.16 -11.09 -14.03
N VAL A 307 -16.55 -12.18 -13.55
CA VAL A 307 -16.06 -13.30 -14.36
C VAL A 307 -16.56 -14.61 -13.77
N SER A 308 -17.31 -15.38 -14.56
CA SER A 308 -17.93 -16.65 -14.11
C SER A 308 -18.69 -16.48 -12.79
N GLY A 309 -19.44 -15.38 -12.65
CA GLY A 309 -20.23 -15.05 -11.46
C GLY A 309 -19.44 -14.49 -10.26
N ASN A 310 -18.11 -14.49 -10.30
CA ASN A 310 -17.26 -13.92 -9.25
C ASN A 310 -16.96 -12.45 -9.53
N SER A 311 -16.92 -11.61 -8.50
CA SER A 311 -16.67 -10.18 -8.65
C SER A 311 -15.18 -9.82 -8.53
N PHE A 312 -14.75 -8.88 -9.35
CA PHE A 312 -13.38 -8.39 -9.44
C PHE A 312 -13.37 -6.85 -9.56
N TYR A 313 -12.22 -6.26 -9.27
CA TYR A 313 -11.97 -4.84 -9.38
C TYR A 313 -10.66 -4.58 -10.13
N ASN A 314 -10.72 -3.55 -10.98
CA ASN A 314 -9.57 -2.87 -11.54
C ASN A 314 -9.45 -1.50 -10.88
N MET A 315 -8.23 -1.03 -10.68
CA MET A 315 -7.97 0.21 -9.96
C MET A 315 -6.78 0.96 -10.50
N VAL A 316 -6.89 2.28 -10.42
CA VAL A 316 -5.78 3.21 -10.62
C VAL A 316 -5.71 4.13 -9.41
N TRP A 317 -4.52 4.28 -8.87
CA TRP A 317 -4.22 5.11 -7.71
C TRP A 317 -3.06 6.04 -8.02
N GLU A 318 -3.11 7.25 -7.49
CA GLU A 318 -2.09 8.29 -7.67
C GLU A 318 -1.81 8.99 -6.33
N PRO A 319 -0.72 9.76 -6.19
CA PRO A 319 -0.44 10.51 -4.97
C PRO A 319 -1.64 11.37 -4.56
N ALA A 320 -2.04 11.28 -3.29
CA ALA A 320 -3.09 12.14 -2.78
C ALA A 320 -2.61 13.59 -2.74
N ASN A 321 -3.29 14.48 -3.46
CA ASN A 321 -3.02 15.92 -3.50
C ASN A 321 -4.13 16.76 -2.85
N LEU A 322 -5.24 16.13 -2.43
CA LEU A 322 -6.40 16.76 -1.82
C LEU A 322 -7.20 15.72 -1.00
N ALA A 323 -8.14 16.19 -0.17
CA ALA A 323 -9.01 15.31 0.59
C ALA A 323 -10.00 14.59 -0.33
N TRP A 324 -10.11 13.28 -0.21
CA TRP A 324 -10.92 12.44 -1.10
C TRP A 324 -11.69 11.39 -0.31
N ARG A 325 -12.71 10.80 -0.93
CA ARG A 325 -13.44 9.62 -0.43
C ARG A 325 -13.67 8.66 -1.58
N GLY A 326 -13.68 7.36 -1.31
CA GLY A 326 -14.00 6.34 -2.30
C GLY A 326 -14.90 5.30 -1.69
N PHE A 327 -15.92 4.89 -2.43
CA PHE A 327 -16.83 3.82 -2.07
C PHE A 327 -16.96 2.88 -3.26
N PHE A 328 -16.90 1.58 -3.02
CA PHE A 328 -17.03 0.57 -4.06
C PHE A 328 -18.00 -0.51 -3.61
N GLY A 329 -18.57 -1.24 -4.57
CA GLY A 329 -19.41 -2.40 -4.29
C GLY A 329 -20.69 -2.08 -3.50
N GLN A 330 -21.20 -0.85 -3.58
CA GLN A 330 -22.36 -0.42 -2.81
C GLN A 330 -23.67 -0.93 -3.44
N SER A 331 -24.67 -1.23 -2.61
CA SER A 331 -26.05 -1.39 -3.08
C SER A 331 -26.59 -0.05 -3.58
N SER A 332 -27.73 -0.07 -4.29
CA SER A 332 -28.42 1.16 -4.74
C SER A 332 -28.67 2.14 -3.58
N ALA A 333 -29.23 1.65 -2.47
CA ALA A 333 -29.52 2.47 -1.29
C ALA A 333 -28.23 2.94 -0.58
N GLY A 334 -27.25 2.06 -0.42
CA GLY A 334 -25.97 2.40 0.23
C GLY A 334 -25.20 3.45 -0.56
N TYR A 335 -25.18 3.33 -1.90
CA TYR A 335 -24.60 4.33 -2.79
C TYR A 335 -25.25 5.70 -2.58
N GLN A 336 -26.58 5.77 -2.60
CA GLN A 336 -27.28 7.05 -2.45
C GLN A 336 -27.02 7.70 -1.09
N GLN A 337 -26.91 6.89 -0.03
CA GLN A 337 -26.59 7.38 1.32
C GLN A 337 -25.19 8.03 1.38
N VAL A 338 -24.14 7.31 0.93
CA VAL A 338 -22.78 7.85 0.97
C VAL A 338 -22.59 9.02 0.00
N PHE A 339 -23.32 9.01 -1.12
CA PHE A 339 -23.32 10.09 -2.09
C PHE A 339 -23.87 11.37 -1.48
N ASN A 340 -25.07 11.33 -0.88
CA ASN A 340 -25.67 12.50 -0.25
C ASN A 340 -24.77 13.07 0.85
N GLN A 341 -24.23 12.21 1.72
CA GLN A 341 -23.32 12.64 2.78
C GLN A 341 -22.06 13.31 2.22
N ALA A 342 -21.48 12.78 1.15
CA ALA A 342 -20.30 13.37 0.53
C ALA A 342 -20.58 14.76 -0.06
N ILE A 343 -21.73 14.95 -0.71
CA ILE A 343 -22.16 16.27 -1.22
C ILE A 343 -22.35 17.27 -0.08
N GLU A 344 -23.05 16.86 1.00
CA GLU A 344 -23.25 17.70 2.20
C GLU A 344 -21.92 18.12 2.83
N ASP A 345 -20.92 17.24 2.82
CA ASP A 345 -19.58 17.50 3.36
C ASP A 345 -18.68 18.31 2.41
N GLY A 346 -19.22 18.76 1.27
CA GLY A 346 -18.55 19.61 0.29
C GLY A 346 -17.61 18.87 -0.67
N TYR A 347 -17.84 17.57 -0.90
CA TYR A 347 -17.13 16.80 -1.91
C TYR A 347 -17.91 16.74 -3.23
N ALA A 348 -17.20 16.63 -4.34
CA ALA A 348 -17.78 16.42 -5.67
C ALA A 348 -17.39 15.04 -6.23
N PRO A 349 -18.33 14.29 -6.85
CA PRO A 349 -18.01 13.01 -7.49
C PRO A 349 -17.14 13.24 -8.74
N VAL A 350 -16.05 12.48 -8.84
CA VAL A 350 -15.11 12.55 -9.96
C VAL A 350 -15.12 11.33 -10.86
N GLN A 351 -15.63 10.21 -10.36
CA GLN A 351 -15.80 8.98 -11.12
C GLN A 351 -16.98 8.21 -10.53
N VAL A 352 -17.78 7.58 -11.40
CA VAL A 352 -18.81 6.61 -11.00
C VAL A 352 -18.71 5.37 -11.86
N ASP A 353 -19.04 4.22 -11.29
CA ASP A 353 -19.08 2.95 -11.99
C ASP A 353 -20.19 2.03 -11.46
N SER A 354 -20.57 1.03 -12.25
CA SER A 354 -21.48 -0.02 -11.86
C SER A 354 -21.10 -1.35 -12.48
N HIS A 355 -21.35 -2.42 -11.74
CA HIS A 355 -21.14 -3.79 -12.20
C HIS A 355 -22.21 -4.74 -11.66
N GLN A 356 -22.38 -5.87 -12.35
CA GLN A 356 -23.33 -6.89 -11.95
C GLN A 356 -22.69 -7.89 -10.98
N THR A 357 -23.46 -8.29 -9.97
CA THR A 357 -23.11 -9.39 -9.06
C THR A 357 -24.28 -10.36 -8.95
N GLY A 358 -24.06 -11.55 -8.36
CA GLY A 358 -25.15 -12.48 -8.02
C GLY A 358 -26.18 -11.90 -7.05
N SER A 359 -25.84 -10.82 -6.33
CA SER A 359 -26.71 -10.12 -5.39
C SER A 359 -27.34 -8.83 -5.95
N GLY A 360 -27.30 -8.66 -7.28
CA GLY A 360 -27.78 -7.49 -8.00
C GLY A 360 -26.65 -6.51 -8.38
N THR A 361 -27.03 -5.41 -9.04
CA THR A 361 -26.09 -4.36 -9.45
C THR A 361 -25.43 -3.70 -8.23
N ARG A 362 -24.15 -3.41 -8.36
CA ARG A 362 -23.34 -2.69 -7.38
C ARG A 362 -22.75 -1.45 -8.00
N TYR A 363 -22.56 -0.41 -7.18
CA TYR A 363 -22.13 0.91 -7.60
C TYR A 363 -20.86 1.32 -6.87
N SER A 364 -20.01 2.06 -7.57
CA SER A 364 -18.78 2.64 -7.05
C SER A 364 -18.74 4.13 -7.37
N VAL A 365 -18.10 4.92 -6.49
CA VAL A 365 -17.90 6.35 -6.68
C VAL A 365 -16.63 6.81 -6.00
N ILE A 366 -15.92 7.72 -6.67
CA ILE A 366 -14.79 8.45 -6.11
C ILE A 366 -15.20 9.92 -5.98
N PHE A 367 -14.89 10.51 -4.84
CA PHE A 367 -15.16 11.91 -4.51
C PHE A 367 -13.87 12.66 -4.21
N GLU A 368 -13.84 13.93 -4.61
CA GLU A 368 -12.76 14.86 -4.30
C GLU A 368 -13.33 16.12 -3.64
N LYS A 369 -12.65 16.63 -2.60
CA LYS A 369 -13.05 17.86 -1.93
C LYS A 369 -12.58 19.08 -2.73
N LYS A 370 -13.36 19.44 -3.74
CA LYS A 370 -13.10 20.57 -4.64
C LYS A 370 -14.42 21.17 -5.14
N PRO A 371 -14.45 22.47 -5.46
CA PRO A 371 -15.61 23.07 -6.11
C PRO A 371 -15.74 22.53 -7.54
N LEU A 372 -16.77 21.72 -7.79
CA LEU A 372 -17.08 21.21 -9.11
C LEU A 372 -18.58 20.96 -9.22
N ALA A 373 -19.23 21.60 -10.20
CA ALA A 373 -20.64 21.34 -10.49
C ALA A 373 -20.77 20.00 -11.23
N THR A 374 -21.62 19.11 -10.70
CA THR A 374 -21.78 17.75 -11.21
C THR A 374 -23.25 17.36 -11.28
N LEU A 375 -23.60 16.50 -12.24
CA LEU A 375 -24.87 15.79 -12.28
C LEU A 375 -24.57 14.29 -12.35
N ALA A 376 -24.91 13.54 -11.29
CA ALA A 376 -24.71 12.10 -11.24
C ALA A 376 -25.99 11.37 -10.86
N LYS A 377 -26.24 10.24 -11.51
CA LYS A 377 -27.42 9.39 -11.33
C LYS A 377 -27.06 7.92 -11.59
N HIS A 378 -27.80 6.98 -11.00
CA HIS A 378 -27.54 5.56 -11.18
C HIS A 378 -28.83 4.74 -11.36
N GLY A 379 -28.70 3.54 -11.94
CA GLY A 379 -29.81 2.62 -12.15
C GLY A 379 -30.83 3.04 -13.22
N LEU A 380 -30.46 3.99 -14.08
CA LEU A 380 -31.37 4.57 -15.07
C LEU A 380 -31.70 3.57 -16.19
N THR A 381 -32.93 3.62 -16.70
CA THR A 381 -33.24 3.08 -18.02
C THR A 381 -32.58 3.92 -19.12
N TYR A 382 -32.55 3.42 -20.35
CA TYR A 382 -32.04 4.21 -21.48
C TYR A 382 -32.79 5.54 -21.65
N ALA A 383 -34.13 5.53 -21.57
CA ALA A 383 -34.94 6.74 -21.70
C ALA A 383 -34.63 7.77 -20.60
N GLN A 384 -34.48 7.31 -19.35
CA GLN A 384 -34.10 8.17 -18.23
C GLN A 384 -32.67 8.73 -18.39
N HIS A 385 -31.73 7.91 -18.87
CA HIS A 385 -30.38 8.37 -19.19
C HIS A 385 -30.40 9.48 -20.26
N MET A 386 -31.21 9.35 -21.31
CA MET A 386 -31.33 10.40 -22.32
C MET A 386 -31.86 11.71 -21.74
N GLN A 387 -32.86 11.66 -20.85
CA GLN A 387 -33.37 12.84 -20.14
C GLN A 387 -32.30 13.51 -19.28
N VAL A 388 -31.52 12.73 -18.52
CA VAL A 388 -30.41 13.25 -17.70
C VAL A 388 -29.31 13.84 -18.58
N MET A 389 -29.03 13.23 -19.74
CA MET A 389 -28.06 13.77 -20.69
C MET A 389 -28.50 15.11 -21.28
N ASP A 390 -29.78 15.26 -21.61
CA ASP A 390 -30.31 16.53 -22.11
C ASP A 390 -30.27 17.62 -21.03
N GLN A 391 -30.65 17.28 -19.79
CA GLN A 391 -30.44 18.17 -18.65
C GLN A 391 -28.97 18.58 -18.48
N ALA A 392 -28.03 17.64 -18.63
CA ALA A 392 -26.61 17.94 -18.56
C ALA A 392 -26.17 18.92 -19.66
N LYS A 393 -26.71 18.81 -20.89
CA LYS A 393 -26.43 19.75 -21.97
C LYS A 393 -26.93 21.15 -21.64
N ASP A 394 -28.13 21.27 -21.09
CA ASP A 394 -28.73 22.55 -20.68
C ASP A 394 -27.90 23.23 -19.57
N LEU A 395 -27.29 22.44 -18.70
CA LEU A 395 -26.37 22.89 -17.65
C LEU A 395 -24.93 23.11 -18.15
N ASN A 396 -24.69 23.00 -19.46
CA ASN A 396 -23.35 23.05 -20.08
C ASN A 396 -22.34 22.07 -19.44
N MET A 397 -22.83 20.92 -19.00
CA MET A 397 -22.02 19.82 -18.48
C MET A 397 -21.67 18.84 -19.60
N ARG A 398 -20.73 17.94 -19.30
CA ARG A 398 -20.10 17.01 -20.23
C ARG A 398 -20.00 15.63 -19.59
N PRO A 399 -20.21 14.52 -20.32
CA PRO A 399 -20.09 13.19 -19.75
C PRO A 399 -18.64 12.90 -19.34
N VAL A 400 -18.47 12.31 -18.16
CA VAL A 400 -17.18 11.85 -17.63
C VAL A 400 -17.21 10.34 -17.37
N SER A 401 -18.35 9.83 -16.92
CA SER A 401 -18.58 8.39 -16.79
C SER A 401 -19.97 8.05 -17.28
N VAL A 402 -20.08 7.00 -18.10
CA VAL A 402 -21.35 6.41 -18.54
C VAL A 402 -21.19 4.90 -18.44
N SER A 403 -21.27 4.37 -17.22
CA SER A 403 -21.17 2.93 -16.96
C SER A 403 -22.49 2.24 -17.29
N VAL A 404 -22.40 1.08 -17.94
CA VAL A 404 -23.56 0.28 -18.33
C VAL A 404 -23.40 -1.14 -17.82
N VAL A 405 -24.47 -1.66 -17.23
CA VAL A 405 -24.58 -3.07 -16.86
C VAL A 405 -25.78 -3.70 -17.57
N SER A 406 -25.67 -5.00 -17.85
CA SER A 406 -26.81 -5.81 -18.27
C SER A 406 -27.42 -6.50 -17.06
N SER A 407 -28.62 -6.09 -16.65
CA SER A 407 -29.31 -6.59 -15.46
C SER A 407 -30.69 -7.11 -15.85
N GLY A 408 -30.93 -8.41 -15.65
CA GLY A 408 -32.21 -9.04 -16.01
C GLY A 408 -32.56 -8.96 -17.50
N GLY A 409 -31.56 -8.85 -18.38
CA GLY A 409 -31.77 -8.67 -19.82
C GLY A 409 -31.95 -7.22 -20.27
N ASP A 410 -32.01 -6.27 -19.33
CA ASP A 410 -32.08 -4.82 -19.61
C ASP A 410 -30.74 -4.14 -19.39
N ARG A 411 -30.46 -3.07 -20.14
CA ARG A 411 -29.34 -2.17 -19.85
C ARG A 411 -29.72 -1.18 -18.75
N ARG A 412 -28.83 -0.98 -17.77
CA ARG A 412 -28.95 0.04 -16.72
C ARG A 412 -27.74 0.96 -16.73
N TYR A 413 -27.99 2.25 -16.56
CA TYR A 413 -26.98 3.29 -16.73
C TYR A 413 -26.63 3.96 -15.41
N THR A 414 -25.33 4.15 -15.19
CA THR A 414 -24.74 4.94 -14.09
C THR A 414 -23.88 6.04 -14.70
N VAL A 415 -24.24 7.28 -14.43
CA VAL A 415 -23.73 8.43 -15.18
C VAL A 415 -23.19 9.52 -14.27
N LEU A 416 -22.14 10.19 -14.73
CA LEU A 416 -21.58 11.39 -14.16
C LEU A 416 -21.28 12.38 -15.27
N TYR A 417 -21.84 13.58 -15.12
CA TYR A 417 -21.55 14.75 -15.94
C TYR A 417 -20.91 15.82 -15.08
N GLN A 418 -19.96 16.57 -15.66
CA GLN A 418 -19.24 17.64 -14.98
C GLN A 418 -19.19 18.90 -15.84
N GLN A 419 -19.13 20.05 -15.18
CA GLN A 419 -18.88 21.32 -15.85
C GLN A 419 -17.36 21.52 -16.03
N GLN A 420 -16.82 21.08 -17.17
CA GLN A 420 -15.41 21.23 -17.53
C GLN A 420 -15.26 21.57 -19.01
N ASN A 421 -14.27 22.40 -19.35
CA ASN A 421 -13.92 22.64 -20.75
C ASN A 421 -13.15 21.45 -21.32
N VAL A 422 -13.83 20.65 -22.13
CA VAL A 422 -13.28 19.46 -22.80
C VAL A 422 -13.27 19.60 -24.33
N GLY A 423 -13.55 20.80 -24.84
CA GLY A 423 -13.79 21.05 -26.27
C GLY A 423 -14.99 20.26 -26.79
N SER A 424 -14.90 19.78 -28.04
CA SER A 424 -15.88 18.84 -28.59
C SER A 424 -15.79 17.46 -27.92
N TRP A 425 -16.92 16.78 -27.80
CA TRP A 425 -17.02 15.47 -27.14
C TRP A 425 -18.08 14.60 -27.81
N THR A 426 -17.93 13.29 -27.70
CA THR A 426 -18.96 12.32 -28.10
C THR A 426 -19.11 11.22 -27.05
N VAL A 427 -20.27 10.57 -27.03
CA VAL A 427 -20.55 9.40 -26.18
C VAL A 427 -21.30 8.35 -26.97
N SER A 428 -20.99 7.08 -26.75
CA SER A 428 -21.67 5.93 -27.35
C SER A 428 -21.64 4.77 -26.37
N SER A 429 -22.79 4.11 -26.14
CA SER A 429 -22.96 3.14 -25.04
C SER A 429 -23.33 1.72 -25.44
N GLN A 430 -23.42 1.45 -26.74
CA GLN A 430 -23.89 0.17 -27.29
C GLN A 430 -23.03 -0.23 -28.49
N LEU A 431 -21.70 -0.17 -28.33
CA LEU A 431 -20.75 -0.48 -29.40
C LEU A 431 -20.34 -1.95 -29.33
N THR A 432 -20.43 -2.68 -30.44
CA THR A 432 -19.72 -3.97 -30.57
C THR A 432 -18.21 -3.74 -30.58
N SER A 433 -17.42 -4.81 -30.46
CA SER A 433 -15.94 -4.72 -30.52
C SER A 433 -15.43 -4.02 -31.79
N ALA A 434 -15.94 -4.41 -32.96
CA ALA A 434 -15.56 -3.78 -34.23
C ALA A 434 -16.05 -2.32 -34.33
N ALA A 435 -17.27 -2.04 -33.87
CA ALA A 435 -17.81 -0.68 -33.85
C ALA A 435 -17.01 0.25 -32.93
N TYR A 436 -16.56 -0.25 -31.77
CA TYR A 436 -15.70 0.50 -30.87
C TYR A 436 -14.36 0.84 -31.53
N GLN A 437 -13.69 -0.12 -32.18
CA GLN A 437 -12.44 0.16 -32.88
C GLN A 437 -12.61 1.20 -34.00
N ASN A 438 -13.69 1.10 -34.79
CA ASN A 438 -14.01 2.09 -35.82
C ASN A 438 -14.32 3.47 -35.22
N LYS A 439 -14.98 3.51 -34.07
CA LYS A 439 -15.26 4.75 -33.34
C LYS A 439 -13.97 5.39 -32.84
N VAL A 440 -13.04 4.64 -32.26
CA VAL A 440 -11.73 5.16 -31.84
C VAL A 440 -10.97 5.79 -33.02
N ASN A 441 -10.96 5.14 -34.18
CA ASN A 441 -10.27 5.66 -35.37
C ASN A 441 -10.90 6.96 -35.88
N SER A 442 -12.24 7.02 -35.99
CA SER A 442 -12.92 8.23 -36.46
C SER A 442 -12.84 9.40 -35.47
N GLU A 443 -12.82 9.12 -34.17
CA GLU A 443 -12.64 10.16 -33.15
C GLU A 443 -11.22 10.72 -33.14
N LEU A 444 -10.21 9.87 -33.39
CA LEU A 444 -8.82 10.30 -33.60
C LEU A 444 -8.70 11.27 -34.78
N GLU A 445 -9.29 10.94 -35.94
CA GLU A 445 -9.31 11.82 -37.12
C GLU A 445 -10.00 13.16 -36.83
N ALA A 446 -10.99 13.15 -35.94
CA ALA A 446 -11.70 14.34 -35.49
C ALA A 446 -10.99 15.09 -34.32
N GLY A 447 -9.76 14.71 -33.98
CA GLY A 447 -8.93 15.36 -32.97
C GLY A 447 -9.36 15.10 -31.52
N ARG A 448 -10.09 14.00 -31.27
CA ARG A 448 -10.56 13.59 -29.94
C ARG A 448 -9.86 12.31 -29.49
N ARG A 449 -9.76 12.14 -28.17
CA ARG A 449 -9.19 10.95 -27.52
C ARG A 449 -10.25 10.26 -26.66
N PRO A 450 -10.16 8.93 -26.45
CA PRO A 450 -10.98 8.28 -25.45
C PRO A 450 -10.57 8.76 -24.05
N ILE A 451 -11.56 9.04 -23.20
CA ILE A 451 -11.37 9.45 -21.79
C ILE A 451 -12.08 8.52 -20.80
N TYR A 452 -12.96 7.65 -21.31
CA TYR A 452 -13.73 6.71 -20.52
C TYR A 452 -13.99 5.46 -21.33
N LEU A 453 -13.89 4.30 -20.69
CA LEU A 453 -14.25 3.00 -21.24
C LEU A 453 -14.94 2.17 -20.16
N ASN A 454 -16.07 1.57 -20.51
CA ASN A 454 -16.74 0.52 -19.75
C ASN A 454 -17.11 -0.62 -20.72
N SER A 455 -17.02 -1.87 -20.26
CA SER A 455 -17.23 -3.04 -21.10
C SER A 455 -18.14 -4.05 -20.40
N TYR A 456 -19.15 -4.57 -21.09
CA TYR A 456 -20.17 -5.44 -20.48
C TYR A 456 -20.74 -6.43 -21.48
N VAL A 457 -21.21 -7.58 -21.01
CA VAL A 457 -21.97 -8.55 -21.81
C VAL A 457 -23.45 -8.18 -21.79
N HIS A 458 -24.07 -8.09 -22.97
CA HIS A 458 -25.51 -7.94 -23.09
C HIS A 458 -26.03 -8.86 -24.20
N GLN A 459 -27.04 -9.68 -23.86
CA GLN A 459 -27.63 -10.66 -24.79
C GLN A 459 -26.58 -11.58 -25.46
N GLY A 460 -25.54 -11.95 -24.70
CA GLY A 460 -24.47 -12.82 -25.18
C GLY A 460 -23.34 -12.13 -25.94
N GLU A 461 -23.44 -10.82 -26.20
CA GLU A 461 -22.43 -10.06 -26.94
C GLU A 461 -21.67 -9.07 -26.04
N VAL A 462 -20.37 -8.92 -26.29
CA VAL A 462 -19.54 -7.89 -25.63
C VAL A 462 -19.85 -6.53 -26.23
N ASN A 463 -20.27 -5.61 -25.37
CA ASN A 463 -20.60 -4.24 -25.67
C ASN A 463 -19.63 -3.29 -24.95
N TYR A 464 -19.39 -2.13 -25.55
CA TYR A 464 -18.56 -1.08 -25.00
C TYR A 464 -19.34 0.23 -24.88
N THR A 465 -19.08 0.95 -23.79
CA THR A 465 -19.40 2.36 -23.63
C THR A 465 -18.12 3.17 -23.66
N ALA A 466 -18.11 4.25 -24.44
CA ALA A 466 -16.95 5.11 -24.59
C ALA A 466 -17.35 6.58 -24.62
N VAL A 467 -16.54 7.40 -23.96
CA VAL A 467 -16.60 8.87 -24.04
C VAL A 467 -15.30 9.37 -24.66
N PHE A 468 -15.43 10.29 -25.60
CA PHE A 468 -14.31 10.93 -26.27
C PHE A 468 -14.36 12.44 -26.05
N SER A 469 -13.20 13.07 -25.85
CA SER A 469 -13.09 14.52 -25.75
C SER A 469 -11.89 15.07 -26.52
N GLN A 470 -11.97 16.34 -26.89
CA GLN A 470 -10.91 17.06 -27.58
C GLN A 470 -9.85 17.59 -26.62
N LEU A 471 -10.21 17.94 -25.39
CA LEU A 471 -9.28 18.50 -24.41
C LEU A 471 -9.24 17.67 -23.12
N PRO A 472 -8.07 17.65 -22.44
CA PRO A 472 -6.77 18.14 -22.90
C PRO A 472 -6.21 17.28 -24.05
N GLN A 473 -5.43 17.91 -24.93
CA GLN A 473 -4.66 17.21 -25.97
C GLN A 473 -3.47 16.53 -25.32
N LEU A 474 -3.48 15.20 -25.29
CA LEU A 474 -2.44 14.35 -24.71
C LEU A 474 -2.01 13.34 -25.77
N SER A 475 -0.76 12.88 -25.70
CA SER A 475 -0.40 11.65 -26.40
C SER A 475 -1.14 10.50 -25.74
N TRP A 476 -1.73 9.59 -26.52
CA TRP A 476 -2.53 8.51 -25.95
C TRP A 476 -2.40 7.20 -26.74
N GLY A 477 -2.69 6.11 -26.04
CA GLY A 477 -2.90 4.78 -26.62
C GLY A 477 -4.11 4.13 -25.95
N ALA A 478 -4.85 3.32 -26.71
CA ALA A 478 -5.97 2.56 -26.18
C ALA A 478 -6.00 1.15 -26.78
N LYS A 479 -6.39 0.17 -25.97
CA LYS A 479 -6.57 -1.23 -26.35
C LYS A 479 -7.85 -1.78 -25.73
N HIS A 480 -8.46 -2.76 -26.37
CA HIS A 480 -9.64 -3.47 -25.86
C HIS A 480 -9.59 -4.94 -26.28
N GLY A 481 -10.45 -5.76 -25.69
CA GLY A 481 -10.53 -7.18 -26.06
C GLY A 481 -9.34 -8.03 -25.59
N GLN A 482 -8.50 -7.54 -24.69
CA GLN A 482 -7.23 -8.18 -24.32
C GLN A 482 -7.40 -9.25 -23.24
N THR A 483 -6.68 -10.36 -23.32
CA THR A 483 -6.51 -11.26 -22.17
C THR A 483 -5.71 -10.59 -21.06
N SER A 484 -5.73 -11.15 -19.85
CA SER A 484 -4.93 -10.66 -18.71
C SER A 484 -3.44 -10.49 -19.05
N ALA A 485 -2.84 -11.50 -19.71
CA ALA A 485 -1.43 -11.46 -20.10
C ALA A 485 -1.17 -10.39 -21.18
N GLN A 486 -2.05 -10.27 -22.18
CA GLN A 486 -1.93 -9.25 -23.21
C GLN A 486 -2.04 -7.84 -22.62
N PHE A 487 -3.01 -7.61 -21.73
CA PHE A 487 -3.16 -6.34 -21.03
C PHE A 487 -1.92 -5.99 -20.21
N GLN A 488 -1.36 -6.96 -19.48
CA GLN A 488 -0.12 -6.76 -18.72
C GLN A 488 1.03 -6.32 -19.62
N THR A 489 1.22 -6.98 -20.78
CA THR A 489 2.24 -6.58 -21.76
C THR A 489 2.02 -5.14 -22.27
N GLN A 490 0.77 -4.73 -22.54
CA GLN A 490 0.49 -3.35 -22.96
C GLN A 490 0.78 -2.36 -21.83
N PHE A 491 0.37 -2.67 -20.60
CA PHE A 491 0.66 -1.86 -19.42
C PHE A 491 2.17 -1.65 -19.23
N ASP A 492 2.98 -2.71 -19.31
CA ASP A 492 4.43 -2.63 -19.16
C ASP A 492 5.06 -1.80 -20.30
N ASN A 493 4.61 -2.00 -21.55
CA ASN A 493 5.09 -1.26 -22.71
C ASN A 493 4.79 0.25 -22.63
N PHE A 494 3.56 0.62 -22.25
CA PHE A 494 3.17 2.04 -22.11
C PHE A 494 3.88 2.69 -20.93
N SER A 495 3.96 2.00 -19.79
CA SER A 495 4.67 2.49 -18.61
C SER A 495 6.16 2.71 -18.89
N GLY A 496 6.81 1.78 -19.62
CA GLY A 496 8.20 1.91 -20.06
C GLY A 496 8.46 3.10 -21.01
N GLN A 497 7.42 3.58 -21.69
CA GLN A 497 7.45 4.78 -22.55
C GLN A 497 7.08 6.07 -21.79
N GLY A 498 6.80 5.97 -20.49
CA GLY A 498 6.41 7.09 -19.64
C GLY A 498 4.96 7.52 -19.76
N TYR A 499 4.07 6.66 -20.29
CA TYR A 499 2.63 6.87 -20.21
C TYR A 499 2.10 6.45 -18.83
N GLN A 500 1.03 7.11 -18.38
CA GLN A 500 0.24 6.72 -17.21
C GLN A 500 -1.04 6.02 -17.66
N THR A 501 -1.55 5.07 -16.87
CA THR A 501 -2.84 4.43 -17.14
C THR A 501 -3.97 5.31 -16.61
N GLU A 502 -4.87 5.79 -17.46
CA GLU A 502 -6.06 6.54 -17.01
C GLU A 502 -7.24 5.61 -16.72
N VAL A 503 -7.39 4.55 -17.52
CA VAL A 503 -8.55 3.66 -17.48
C VAL A 503 -8.10 2.21 -17.59
N VAL A 504 -8.74 1.37 -16.79
CA VAL A 504 -8.73 -0.09 -16.93
C VAL A 504 -10.18 -0.57 -16.84
N SER A 505 -10.66 -1.26 -17.86
CA SER A 505 -12.02 -1.81 -17.87
C SER A 505 -12.00 -3.31 -18.07
N GLY A 506 -12.62 -4.06 -17.16
CA GLY A 506 -12.90 -5.48 -17.32
C GLY A 506 -14.25 -5.68 -18.00
N VAL A 507 -14.37 -6.72 -18.84
CA VAL A 507 -15.67 -7.05 -19.44
C VAL A 507 -16.55 -7.75 -18.40
N ASP A 508 -17.58 -7.04 -17.94
CA ASP A 508 -18.54 -7.57 -16.96
C ASP A 508 -19.43 -8.67 -17.55
N GLY A 509 -19.42 -9.85 -16.94
CA GLY A 509 -20.31 -10.97 -17.27
C GLY A 509 -19.71 -12.04 -18.19
N LEU A 510 -18.41 -11.98 -18.52
CA LEU A 510 -17.73 -13.06 -19.26
C LEU A 510 -17.40 -14.27 -18.37
N ASN A 511 -17.02 -15.38 -18.99
CA ASN A 511 -16.48 -16.56 -18.29
C ASN A 511 -14.96 -16.48 -18.05
N GLN A 512 -14.27 -15.55 -18.70
CA GLN A 512 -12.84 -15.32 -18.58
C GLN A 512 -12.52 -13.82 -18.48
N HIS A 513 -11.37 -13.49 -17.88
CA HIS A 513 -10.92 -12.10 -17.81
C HIS A 513 -10.60 -11.56 -19.20
N ASN A 514 -11.23 -10.43 -19.54
CA ASN A 514 -10.91 -9.65 -20.72
C ASN A 514 -10.89 -8.17 -20.35
N PHE A 515 -9.93 -7.43 -20.88
CA PHE A 515 -9.62 -6.06 -20.47
C PHE A 515 -9.51 -5.10 -21.65
N GLY A 516 -9.86 -3.85 -21.38
CA GLY A 516 -9.44 -2.68 -22.14
C GLY A 516 -8.72 -1.68 -21.26
N GLY A 517 -7.96 -0.78 -21.88
CA GLY A 517 -7.25 0.28 -21.18
C GLY A 517 -6.99 1.49 -22.05
N ILE A 518 -6.78 2.62 -21.36
CA ILE A 518 -6.39 3.90 -21.95
C ILE A 518 -5.15 4.37 -21.20
N TRP A 519 -4.11 4.74 -21.95
CA TRP A 519 -2.86 5.28 -21.44
C TRP A 519 -2.62 6.65 -22.04
N THR A 520 -2.15 7.61 -21.24
CA THR A 520 -1.87 8.97 -21.68
C THR A 520 -0.51 9.48 -21.22
N LYS A 521 0.00 10.48 -21.93
CA LYS A 521 1.25 11.16 -21.62
C LYS A 521 1.13 12.64 -21.99
N ASN A 522 1.55 13.51 -21.07
CA ASN A 522 1.64 14.95 -21.27
C ASN A 522 2.73 15.33 -22.27
#